data_AF-A0A258I4E5-F1
#
_entry.id   AF-A0A258I4E5-F1
#
_cell.length_a   1.000
_cell.length_b   1.000
_cell.length_c   1.000
_cell.angle_alpha   90.00
_cell.angle_beta   90.00
_cell.angle_gamma   90.00
#
_symmetry.space_group_name_H-M   'P 1'
#
loop_
_entity.id
_entity.type
_entity.pdbx_description
1 polymer ?
#
loop_
_entity_poly.entity_id
_entity_poly.type
_entity_poly.pdbx_seq_one_letter_code
_entity_poly.pdbx_strand_id
1 'polypeptide(L)' 'MAKLLKVFGIAAIIIGALWIGQGTGLILWPASSFMLAQSQWAYIGAGLMVLGIFALWRAGKRR' A
#
# COMPACT_ATOMS: atom_id res chain seq x y z
N MET A 1 14.40 15.21 -5.80
CA MET A 1 14.22 14.04 -4.91
C MET A 1 12.95 14.06 -4.05
N ALA A 2 12.59 15.16 -3.37
CA ALA A 2 11.38 15.17 -2.53
C ALA A 2 10.07 14.88 -3.29
N LYS A 3 9.93 15.32 -4.56
CA LYS A 3 8.75 15.03 -5.40
C LYS A 3 8.59 13.53 -5.68
N LEU A 4 9.67 12.84 -6.08
CA LEU A 4 9.67 11.39 -6.33
C LEU A 4 9.27 10.60 -5.08
N LEU A 5 9.81 11.00 -3.92
CA LEU A 5 9.49 10.36 -2.64
C LEU A 5 8.00 10.51 -2.27
N LYS A 6 7.38 11.64 -2.63
CA LYS A 6 5.94 11.86 -2.45
C LYS A 6 5.10 10.98 -3.36
N VAL A 7 5.44 10.92 -4.66
CA VAL A 7 4.72 10.08 -5.62
C VAL A 7 4.80 8.62 -5.20
N PHE A 8 6.01 8.15 -4.86
CA PHE A 8 6.23 6.81 -4.35
C PHE A 8 5.41 6.52 -3.09
N GLY A 9 5.43 7.44 -2.11
CA GLY A 9 4.70 7.26 -0.86
C GLY A 9 3.19 7.16 -1.06
N ILE A 10 2.60 8.01 -1.92
CA ILE A 10 1.18 7.95 -2.25
C ILE A 10 0.84 6.63 -2.95
N ALA A 11 1.63 6.23 -3.95
CA ALA A 11 1.40 4.98 -4.68
C ALA A 11 1.48 3.75 -3.76
N ALA A 12 2.48 3.71 -2.87
CA ALA A 12 2.64 2.62 -1.90
C ALA A 12 1.44 2.54 -0.93
N ILE A 13 0.89 3.67 -0.48
CA ILE A 13 -0.31 3.68 0.38
C ILE A 13 -1.51 3.11 -0.36
N ILE A 14 -1.77 3.57 -1.59
CA ILE A 14 -2.94 3.12 -2.38
C ILE A 14 -2.84 1.62 -2.68
N ILE A 15 -1.67 1.16 -3.14
CA ILE A 15 -1.44 -0.26 -3.46
C ILE A 15 -1.51 -1.11 -2.19
N GLY A 16 -0.91 -0.64 -1.09
CA GLY A 16 -0.97 -1.31 0.21
C GLY A 16 -2.40 -1.47 0.72
N ALA A 17 -3.22 -0.42 0.63
CA ALA A 17 -4.63 -0.46 0.99
C ALA A 17 -5.43 -1.44 0.12
N LEU A 18 -5.15 -1.50 -1.19
CA LEU A 18 -5.78 -2.47 -2.09
C LEU A 18 -5.43 -3.91 -1.71
N TRP A 19 -4.17 -4.19 -1.38
CA TRP A 19 -3.75 -5.53 -0.94
C TRP A 19 -4.34 -5.92 0.41
N ILE A 20 -4.51 -4.96 1.33
CA ILE A 20 -5.27 -5.16 2.57
C ILE A 20 -6.71 -5.54 2.25
N GLY A 21 -7.38 -4.78 1.38
CA GLY A 21 -8.74 -5.07 0.95
C GLY A 21 -8.87 -6.45 0.31
N GLN A 22 -7.94 -6.84 -0.57
CA GLN A 22 -7.96 -8.16 -1.19
C GLN A 22 -7.66 -9.29 -0.20
N GLY A 23 -6.64 -9.13 0.64
CA GLY A 23 -6.24 -10.15 1.62
C GLY A 23 -7.27 -10.37 2.73
N THR A 24 -8.03 -9.31 3.10
CA THR A 24 -9.15 -9.39 4.05
C THR A 24 -10.45 -9.87 3.42
N GLY A 25 -10.51 -10.00 2.10
CA GLY A 25 -11.74 -10.36 1.37
C GLY A 25 -12.75 -9.21 1.25
N LEU A 26 -12.41 -7.98 1.65
CA LEU A 26 -13.24 -6.80 1.45
C LEU A 26 -13.31 -6.36 -0.02
N ILE A 27 -12.24 -6.59 -0.77
CA ILE A 27 -12.14 -6.28 -2.20
C ILE A 27 -11.89 -7.58 -2.96
N LEU A 28 -12.89 -8.10 -3.68
CA LEU A 28 -12.81 -9.37 -4.41
C LEU A 28 -12.70 -9.15 -5.92
N TRP A 29 -11.79 -8.26 -6.33
CA TRP A 29 -11.60 -7.90 -7.73
C TRP A 29 -10.11 -7.72 -8.06
N PRO A 30 -9.65 -8.18 -9.24
CA PRO A 30 -10.36 -9.04 -10.19
C PRO A 30 -10.54 -10.46 -9.60
N ALA A 31 -11.63 -11.16 -9.96
CA ALA A 31 -11.96 -12.48 -9.40
C ALA A 31 -10.87 -13.54 -9.67
N SER A 32 -10.07 -13.35 -10.70
CA SER A 32 -8.91 -14.19 -11.03
C SER A 32 -7.65 -13.83 -10.24
N SER A 33 -7.72 -12.89 -9.30
CA SER A 33 -6.57 -12.50 -8.48
C SER A 33 -6.21 -13.62 -7.52
N PHE A 34 -4.92 -13.99 -7.51
CA PHE A 34 -4.34 -14.97 -6.58
C PHE A 34 -4.30 -14.46 -5.12
N MET A 35 -4.67 -13.21 -4.89
CA MET A 35 -4.51 -12.52 -3.62
C MET A 35 -5.80 -12.46 -2.78
N LEU A 36 -6.92 -12.88 -3.35
CA LEU A 36 -8.24 -12.73 -2.74
C LEU A 36 -8.38 -13.63 -1.50
N ALA A 37 -8.90 -13.05 -0.41
CA ALA A 37 -9.20 -13.74 0.86
C ALA A 37 -8.01 -14.50 1.46
N GLN A 38 -6.79 -14.03 1.17
CA GLN A 38 -5.53 -14.61 1.61
C GLN A 38 -4.84 -13.62 2.56
N SER A 39 -4.91 -13.89 3.88
CA SER A 39 -4.45 -12.97 4.93
C SER A 39 -2.98 -12.52 4.80
N GLN A 40 -2.13 -13.34 4.15
CA GLN A 40 -0.74 -12.97 3.84
C GLN A 40 -0.65 -11.64 3.08
N TRP A 41 -1.57 -11.37 2.15
CA TRP A 41 -1.58 -10.14 1.37
C TRP A 41 -2.04 -8.94 2.18
N ALA A 42 -2.85 -9.17 3.22
CA ALA A 42 -3.20 -8.11 4.14
C ALA A 42 -1.98 -7.64 4.96
N TYR A 43 -1.15 -8.57 5.44
CA TYR A 43 0.08 -8.23 6.15
C TYR A 43 1.11 -7.53 5.23
N ILE A 44 1.29 -8.04 4.00
CA ILE A 44 2.18 -7.43 3.02
C ILE A 44 1.70 -6.01 2.65
N GLY A 45 0.40 -5.86 2.41
CA GLY A 45 -0.22 -4.56 2.13
C GLY A 45 -0.08 -3.56 3.28
N ALA A 46 -0.25 -4.02 4.52
CA ALA A 46 -0.02 -3.20 5.72
C ALA A 46 1.44 -2.73 5.81
N GLY A 47 2.40 -3.62 5.56
CA GLY A 47 3.83 -3.25 5.50
C GLY A 47 4.11 -2.20 4.42
N LEU A 48 3.58 -2.38 3.22
CA LEU A 48 3.74 -1.43 2.12
C LEU A 48 3.12 -0.06 2.43
N MET A 49 1.94 -0.05 3.05
CA MET A 49 1.26 1.18 3.46
C MET A 49 2.07 1.95 4.50
N VAL A 50 2.65 1.26 5.51
CA VAL A 50 3.54 1.87 6.51
C VAL A 50 4.78 2.48 5.85
N LEU A 51 5.41 1.78 4.90
CA LEU A 51 6.54 2.31 4.14
C LEU A 51 6.17 3.57 3.35
N GLY A 52 4.99 3.59 2.74
CA GLY A 52 4.47 4.75 2.03
C GLY A 52 4.27 5.96 2.94
N ILE A 53 3.66 5.77 4.11
CA ILE A 53 3.49 6.81 5.14
C ILE A 53 4.85 7.36 5.57
N PHE A 54 5.82 6.47 5.84
CA PHE A 54 7.17 6.88 6.21
C PHE A 54 7.87 7.69 5.11
N ALA A 55 7.70 7.30 3.84
CA ALA A 55 8.22 8.04 2.69
C ALA A 55 7.62 9.44 2.61
N LEU A 56 6.30 9.60 2.82
CA LEU A 56 5.64 10.90 2.85
C LEU A 56 6.10 11.77 4.01
N TRP A 57 6.21 11.20 5.20
CA TRP A 57 6.69 11.91 6.39
C TRP A 57 8.11 12.46 6.16
N ARG A 58 9.03 11.62 5.65
CA ARG A 58 10.39 12.03 5.32
C ARG A 58 10.45 13.06 4.19
N ALA A 59 9.53 13.00 3.23
CA ALA A 59 9.42 14.00 2.17
C ALA A 59 8.89 15.35 2.66
N GLY A 60 8.04 15.35 3.69
CA GLY A 60 7.52 16.55 4.35
C GLY A 60 8.56 17.23 5.22
N LYS A 61 9.36 16.47 5.98
CA LYS A 61 10.41 16.98 6.88
C LYS A 61 11.63 17.58 6.15
N ARG A 62 11.72 17.42 4.83
CA ARG A 62 12.78 17.97 3.96
C ARG A 62 12.39 19.29 3.27
N ARG A 63 11.22 19.84 3.60
CA ARG A 63 10.84 21.21 3.27
C ARG A 63 11.11 22.10 4.48
#